data_AF-A0A5C8M5Y5-F1
#
_entry.id   AF-A0A5C8M5Y5-F1
#
_cell.length_a   1.000
_cell.length_b   1.000
_cell.length_c   1.000
_cell.angle_alpha   90.00
_cell.angle_beta   90.00
_cell.angle_gamma   90.00
#
_symmetry.space_group_name_H-M   'P 1'
#
loop_
_entity.id
_entity.type
_entity.pdbx_description
1 polymer ?
#
loop_
_entity_poly.entity_id
_entity_poly.type
_entity_poly.pdbx_seq_one_letter_code
_entity_poly.pdbx_strand_id
1 'polypeptide(L)' 'MMDIRMRKAKELLAGSDMLIRDVSGAVGYTNVNSFVRIFKKSTGFTPGEYREREQASLREADGANETDEVDGAE' A
#
# COMPACT_ATOMS: atom_id res chain seq x y z
N MET A 1 18.54 -8.14 -1.65
CA MET A 1 18.51 -6.70 -1.94
C MET A 1 17.22 -6.42 -2.70
N MET A 2 16.27 -5.67 -2.14
CA MET A 2 15.07 -5.29 -2.90
C MET A 2 15.47 -4.29 -3.99
N ASP A 3 14.98 -4.49 -5.20
CA ASP A 3 15.14 -3.53 -6.30
C ASP A 3 14.68 -2.13 -5.86
N ILE A 4 15.50 -1.11 -6.12
CA ILE A 4 15.18 0.30 -5.81
C ILE A 4 13.82 0.70 -6.41
N ARG A 5 13.53 0.19 -7.61
CA ARG A 5 12.23 0.36 -8.30
C ARG A 5 11.07 -0.21 -7.49
N MET A 6 11.26 -1.38 -6.90
CA MET A 6 10.22 -2.06 -6.13
C MET A 6 9.95 -1.37 -4.80
N ARG A 7 11.00 -0.88 -4.14
CA ARG A 7 10.85 -0.04 -2.94
C ARG A 7 10.03 1.22 -3.26
N LYS A 8 10.38 1.92 -4.35
CA LYS A 8 9.64 3.13 -4.75
C LYS A 8 8.18 2.84 -5.11
N ALA A 9 7.92 1.71 -5.79
CA ALA A 9 6.57 1.30 -6.12
C ALA A 9 5.71 1.08 -4.87
N LYS A 10 6.25 0.44 -3.83
CA LYS A 10 5.55 0.25 -2.55
C LYS A 10 5.21 1.57 -1.88
N GLU A 11 6.16 2.50 -1.80
CA GLU A 11 5.94 3.84 -1.23
C GLU A 11 4.81 4.58 -1.95
N LEU A 12 4.80 4.55 -3.28
CA LEU A 12 3.76 5.20 -4.08
C LEU A 12 2.40 4.52 -3.89
N LEU A 13 2.35 3.20 -3.79
CA LEU A 13 1.09 2.47 -3.60
C LEU A 13 0.49 2.66 -2.21
N ALA A 14 1.32 2.73 -1.17
CA ALA A 14 0.86 2.92 0.20
C ALA A 14 0.43 4.38 0.46
N GLY A 15 1.17 5.35 -0.08
CA GLY A 15 0.95 6.78 0.20
C GLY A 15 0.05 7.51 -0.80
N SER A 16 -0.53 6.83 -1.80
CA SER A 16 -1.36 7.50 -2.80
C SER A 16 -2.37 6.58 -3.49
N ASP A 17 -3.37 7.20 -4.12
CA ASP A 17 -4.36 6.55 -4.97
C ASP A 17 -3.98 6.56 -6.46
N MET A 18 -2.71 6.79 -6.78
CA MET A 18 -2.21 6.80 -8.17
C MET A 18 -2.61 5.54 -8.92
N LEU A 19 -3.00 5.63 -10.19
CA LEU A 19 -3.36 4.44 -10.96
C LEU A 19 -2.17 3.49 -11.06
N ILE A 20 -2.41 2.17 -11.05
CA ILE A 20 -1.35 1.15 -11.15
C ILE A 20 -0.49 1.35 -12.40
N ARG A 21 -1.10 1.80 -13.51
CA ARG A 21 -0.40 2.17 -14.75
C ARG A 21 0.60 3.30 -14.50
N ASP A 22 0.20 4.34 -13.80
CA ASP A 22 1.01 5.54 -13.59
C ASP A 22 2.15 5.25 -12.60
N VAL A 23 1.89 4.44 -11.56
CA VAL A 23 2.93 3.91 -10.67
C VAL A 23 3.96 3.08 -11.46
N SER A 24 3.49 2.22 -12.36
CA SER A 24 4.38 1.38 -13.17
C SER A 24 5.29 2.23 -14.07
N GLY A 25 4.76 3.29 -14.68
CA GLY A 25 5.53 4.24 -15.47
C GLY A 25 6.52 5.04 -14.63
N ALA A 26 6.11 5.51 -13.44
CA ALA A 26 6.94 6.29 -12.54
C ALA A 26 8.18 5.53 -12.03
N VAL A 27 8.12 4.20 -11.96
CA VAL A 27 9.24 3.34 -11.56
C VAL A 27 9.94 2.64 -12.73
N GLY A 28 9.63 3.06 -13.97
CA GLY A 28 10.35 2.67 -15.18
C GLY A 28 9.92 1.35 -15.82
N TYR A 29 8.66 0.93 -15.64
CA TYR A 29 8.07 -0.17 -16.40
C TYR A 29 7.17 0.35 -17.52
N THR A 30 7.49 -0.03 -18.76
CA THR A 30 6.68 0.29 -19.94
C THR A 30 5.40 -0.55 -20.01
N ASN A 31 5.44 -1.78 -19.48
CA ASN A 31 4.33 -2.71 -19.52
C ASN A 31 3.76 -2.96 -18.10
N VAL A 32 2.51 -2.56 -17.90
CA VAL A 32 1.79 -2.69 -16.63
C VAL A 32 1.66 -4.15 -16.20
N ASN A 33 1.38 -5.08 -17.12
CA ASN A 33 1.25 -6.50 -16.81
C ASN A 33 2.57 -7.11 -16.32
N SER A 34 3.68 -6.70 -16.95
CA SER A 34 5.03 -7.09 -16.50
C SER A 34 5.32 -6.56 -15.10
N PHE A 35 4.99 -5.30 -14.84
CA PHE A 35 5.10 -4.70 -13.50
C PHE A 35 4.28 -5.47 -12.47
N VAL A 36 3.00 -5.73 -12.73
CA VAL A 36 2.11 -6.46 -11.80
C VAL A 36 2.66 -7.84 -11.47
N ARG A 37 3.16 -8.59 -12.47
CA ARG A 37 3.74 -9.92 -12.26
C ARG A 37 5.00 -9.88 -11.39
N ILE A 38 5.91 -8.93 -11.68
CA ILE A 38 7.17 -8.79 -10.94
C ILE A 38 6.88 -8.29 -9.52
N PHE A 39 5.96 -7.34 -9.37
CA PHE A 39 5.53 -6.83 -8.07
C PHE A 39 4.96 -7.95 -7.21
N LYS A 40 4.00 -8.71 -7.74
CA LYS A 40 3.43 -9.87 -7.04
C LYS A 40 4.48 -10.92 -6.68
N LYS A 41 5.43 -11.21 -7.56
CA LYS A 41 6.54 -12.11 -7.23
C LYS A 41 7.44 -11.56 -6.11
N SER A 42 7.60 -10.24 -6.02
CA SER A 42 8.45 -9.61 -5.02
C SER A 42 7.77 -9.37 -3.67
N THR A 43 6.45 -9.22 -3.63
CA THR A 43 5.69 -8.86 -2.43
C THR A 43 4.74 -9.95 -1.94
N GLY A 44 4.39 -10.90 -2.80
CA GLY A 44 3.31 -11.88 -2.58
C GLY A 44 1.93 -11.40 -3.00
N PHE A 45 1.76 -10.10 -3.26
CA PHE A 45 0.46 -9.45 -3.50
C PHE A 45 0.46 -8.67 -4.81
N THR A 46 -0.69 -8.58 -5.48
CA THR A 46 -0.83 -7.62 -6.58
C THR A 46 -0.68 -6.18 -6.07
N PRO A 47 -0.30 -5.22 -6.93
CA PRO A 47 -0.23 -3.81 -6.54
C PRO A 47 -1.52 -3.25 -5.91
N GLY A 48 -2.69 -3.71 -6.37
CA GLY A 48 -4.00 -3.31 -5.83
C GLY A 48 -4.24 -3.88 -4.43
N GLU A 49 -4.07 -5.20 -4.25
CA GLU A 49 -4.17 -5.86 -2.94
C GLU A 49 -3.18 -5.26 -1.92
N TYR A 50 -1.96 -4.93 -2.38
CA TYR A 50 -0.96 -4.29 -1.53
C TYR A 50 -1.43 -2.91 -1.06
N ARG A 51 -1.97 -2.08 -1.96
CA ARG A 51 -2.54 -0.77 -1.59
C ARG A 51 -3.62 -0.92 -0.54
N GLU A 52 -4.62 -1.76 -0.82
CA GLU A 52 -5.77 -1.93 0.07
C GLU A 52 -5.33 -2.33 1.47
N ARG A 53 -4.37 -3.25 1.58
CA ARG A 53 -3.82 -3.70 2.86
C ARG A 53 -3.10 -2.58 3.60
N GLU A 54 -2.19 -1.88 2.94
CA GLU A 54 -1.40 -0.83 3.62
C GLU A 54 -2.29 0.35 4.03
N GLN A 55 -3.26 0.74 3.19
CA GLN A 55 -4.21 1.80 3.51
C GLN A 55 -5.20 1.36 4.60
N ALA A 56 -5.62 0.10 4.64
CA ALA A 56 -6.42 -0.43 5.74
C ALA A 56 -5.64 -0.37 7.07
N SER A 57 -4.39 -0.84 7.09
CA SER A 57 -3.56 -0.79 8.29
C SER A 57 -3.26 0.63 8.77
N LEU A 58 -3.16 1.61 7.86
CA LEU A 58 -3.03 3.03 8.22
C LEU A 58 -4.30 3.59 8.88
N ARG A 59 -5.49 3.15 8.46
CA ARG A 59 -6.77 3.58 9.04
C ARG A 59 -7.04 2.95 10.40
N GLU A 60 -6.59 1.72 10.61
CA GLU A 60 -6.68 1.05 11.91
C GLU A 60 -5.73 1.66 12.95
N ALA A 61 -4.58 2.19 12.52
CA ALA A 61 -3.63 2.87 13.41
C ALA A 61 -4.14 4.24 13.93
N ASP A 62 -5.02 4.91 13.18
CA ASP A 62 -5.64 6.19 13.56
C ASP A 62 -6.87 5.99 14.48
N GLY A 63 -7.49 4.82 14.44
CA GLY A 63 -8.68 4.46 15.24
C GLY A 63 -8.40 3.93 16.66
N ALA A 64 -7.14 3.95 17.12
CA ALA A 64 -6.75 3.39 18.42
C ALA A 64 -6.76 4.40 19.59
N ASN A 65 -7.43 5.55 19.46
CA ASN A 65 -7.59 6.50 20.56
C ASN A 65 -9.01 7.06 20.65
N GLU A 66 -9.97 6.18 20.94
CA GLU A 66 -11.22 6.56 21.63
C GLU A 66 -11.86 5.29 22.23
N THR A 67 -11.24 4.73 23.27
CA THR A 67 -12.04 4.10 24.33
C THR A 67 -12.08 5.11 25.46
N ASP A 68 -12.95 6.11 25.27
CA ASP A 68 -13.33 7.02 26.33
C ASP A 68 -13.83 6.16 27.51
N GLU A 69 -13.12 6.32 28.62
CA GLU A 69 -13.56 5.96 29.94
C GLU A 69 -14.93 6.60 30.17
N VAL A 70 -15.99 5.80 30.16
CA VAL A 70 -17.18 6.12 30.97
C VAL A 70 -17.11 5.30 32.24
N ASP A 71 -16.22 5.78 33.12
CA ASP A 71 -16.39 5.68 34.56
C ASP A 71 -17.70 6.37 34.96
N GLY A 72 -18.38 5.77 35.93
CA GLY A 72 -19.43 6.42 36.73
C GLY A 72 -20.78 6.65 36.04
N ALA A 73 -21.80 5.94 36.51
CA ALA A 73 -22.53 6.40 37.71
C ALA A 73 -23.85 5.62 37.85
N GLU A 74 -24.00 5.01 39.03
CA GLU A 74 -25.23 4.66 39.76
C GLU A 74 -26.19 3.59 39.17
#